data_AF-A0A6F8SML7-F1
#
_entry.id   AF-A0A6F8SML7-F1
#
_cell.length_a   1.000
_cell.length_b   1.000
_cell.length_c   1.000
_cell.angle_alpha   90.00
_cell.angle_beta   90.00
_cell.angle_gamma   90.00
#
_symmetry.space_group_name_H-M   'P 1'
#
loop_
_entity.id
_entity.type
_entity.pdbx_description
1 polymer ?
#
loop_
_entity_poly.entity_id
_entity_poly.type
_entity_poly.pdbx_seq_one_letter_code
_entity_poly.pdbx_strand_id
1 'polypeptide(L)'
;MKDTSSFLDLALDDSMGFDPLGAFDDDVEEDAEEVTEGYLGTPHTDVPAPVVDTRPAPERIADLFSAMAPRRRTLLGMITFCAAPQTTDALDAEVDRLQADNFSVYSPASLANLLERAGALARVTADGEPYPEGDPEPVLVEVDGVSYYEAGEAPEVCWLATEDGAAYAEADKPLDRLTDLLSEDAKYATIYERILGLTAQESGASMPTINEAVDNDELLKSPRLYAPHFIDKLEKCDAVEWRDKSWRITEVGRAGQRIVADLVAAQAAPEPEAQADKAAHDAQ
;
A
#
# COMPACT_ATOMS: atom_id res chain seq x y z
N MET A 1 -21.21 59.13 23.42
CA MET A 1 -20.87 57.89 24.15
C MET A 1 -19.44 57.55 23.83
N LYS A 2 -18.62 57.42 24.87
CA LYS A 2 -17.27 56.89 24.81
C LYS A 2 -17.36 55.40 24.48
N ASP A 3 -16.42 54.87 23.70
CA ASP A 3 -15.70 53.70 24.19
C ASP A 3 -14.27 53.71 23.69
N THR A 4 -13.38 53.29 24.58
CA THR A 4 -11.94 53.52 24.58
C THR A 4 -11.32 52.13 24.50
N SER A 5 -10.61 51.80 23.43
CA SER A 5 -9.78 50.60 23.40
C SER A 5 -8.32 51.02 23.46
N SER A 6 -7.75 50.83 24.65
CA SER A 6 -6.32 50.86 24.90
C SER A 6 -5.68 49.59 24.35
N PHE A 7 -4.68 49.73 23.49
CA PHE A 7 -3.58 48.77 23.45
C PHE A 7 -2.37 49.43 22.78
N LEU A 8 -1.35 49.69 23.60
CA LEU A 8 0.05 49.98 23.23
C LEU A 8 0.34 51.30 22.50
N ASP A 9 0.42 52.38 23.29
CA ASP A 9 1.28 53.52 22.98
C ASP A 9 2.56 53.36 23.82
N LEU A 10 3.55 52.65 23.27
CA LEU A 10 4.89 52.56 23.85
C LEU A 10 5.77 53.61 23.16
N ALA A 11 5.69 54.84 23.68
CA ALA A 11 6.74 55.83 23.46
C ALA A 11 8.04 55.25 24.04
N LEU A 12 9.00 54.97 23.16
CA LEU A 12 10.38 54.67 23.54
C LEU A 12 10.95 55.92 24.22
N ASP A 13 11.09 55.86 25.54
CA ASP A 13 11.81 56.86 26.33
C ASP A 13 13.30 56.72 26.03
N ASP A 14 13.82 57.63 25.21
CA ASP A 14 15.21 57.71 24.74
C ASP A 14 16.16 58.23 25.85
N SER A 15 15.78 58.13 27.14
CA SER A 15 16.50 58.74 28.27
C SER A 15 17.49 57.83 29.00
N MET A 16 17.65 56.58 28.57
CA MET A 16 18.74 55.72 29.03
C MET A 16 19.58 55.30 27.83
N GLY A 17 20.67 56.04 27.62
CA GLY A 17 21.72 55.71 26.65
C GLY A 17 22.30 54.34 26.95
N PHE A 18 21.67 53.31 26.40
CA PHE A 18 22.21 51.97 26.35
C PHE A 18 23.19 51.93 25.18
N ASP A 19 24.47 52.17 25.49
CA ASP A 19 25.57 51.89 24.57
C ASP A 19 25.99 50.42 24.76
N PRO A 20 25.59 49.50 23.85
CA PRO A 20 25.85 48.08 23.99
C PRO A 20 27.34 47.70 23.87
N LEU A 21 28.21 48.65 23.52
CA LEU A 21 29.66 48.43 23.39
C LEU A 21 30.51 49.30 24.34
N GLY A 22 29.88 50.19 25.11
CA GLY A 22 30.58 51.12 26.02
C GLY A 22 30.94 50.53 27.39
N ALA A 23 30.57 49.27 27.67
CA ALA A 23 30.72 48.61 28.98
C ALA A 23 31.94 47.68 29.11
N PHE A 24 32.92 47.78 28.20
CA PHE A 24 34.21 47.10 28.36
C PHE A 24 35.18 48.09 29.02
N ASP A 25 35.22 48.06 30.35
CA ASP A 25 36.26 48.74 31.13
C ASP A 25 37.56 47.95 30.93
N ASP A 26 38.62 48.60 30.46
CA ASP A 26 39.90 48.00 30.04
C ASP A 26 40.81 47.62 31.24
N ASP A 27 40.25 47.52 32.45
CA ASP A 27 40.96 47.25 33.71
C ASP A 27 40.52 45.90 34.34
N VAL A 28 40.60 44.82 33.56
CA VAL A 28 40.52 43.46 34.11
C VAL A 28 41.92 42.88 34.17
N GLU A 29 42.46 42.80 35.39
CA GLU A 29 43.69 42.04 35.67
C GLU A 29 43.57 40.61 35.12
N GLU A 30 44.70 40.16 34.58
CA GLU A 30 44.93 38.91 33.84
C GLU A 30 44.66 37.65 34.68
N ASP A 31 43.39 37.32 34.92
CA ASP A 31 42.94 35.97 35.28
C ASP A 31 42.06 35.43 34.15
N ALA A 32 42.72 35.17 33.01
CA ALA A 32 42.15 34.42 31.91
C ALA A 32 42.02 32.94 32.34
N GLU A 33 40.95 32.60 33.06
CA GLU A 33 40.49 31.22 33.03
C GLU A 33 40.10 30.90 31.58
N GLU A 34 40.81 29.94 30.99
CA GLU A 34 40.62 29.44 29.65
C GLU A 34 39.14 29.04 29.49
N VAL A 35 38.37 29.85 28.75
CA VAL A 35 36.99 29.56 28.38
C VAL A 35 37.04 28.44 27.34
N THR A 36 37.31 27.22 27.80
CA THR A 36 37.16 26.01 27.00
C THR A 36 35.67 25.69 26.96
N GLU A 37 35.16 25.58 25.74
CA GLU A 37 33.81 25.11 25.42
C GLU A 37 32.67 26.05 25.83
N GLY A 38 32.39 27.02 24.95
CA GLY A 38 30.99 27.38 24.72
C GLY A 38 30.20 26.10 24.43
N TYR A 39 29.02 25.96 25.03
CA TYR A 39 28.10 24.83 24.84
C TYR A 39 27.60 24.80 23.38
N LEU A 40 28.47 24.39 22.44
CA LEU A 40 28.01 23.68 21.25
C LEU A 40 27.37 22.41 21.81
N GLY A 41 26.06 22.25 21.57
CA GLY A 41 25.37 21.01 21.89
C GLY A 41 26.19 19.81 21.41
N THR A 42 26.07 18.70 22.14
CA THR A 42 26.74 17.43 21.82
C THR A 42 26.72 17.21 20.30
N PRO A 43 27.88 17.00 19.64
CA PRO A 43 27.88 16.68 18.22
C PRO A 43 26.91 15.53 18.01
N HIS A 44 26.03 15.67 17.03
CA HIS A 44 25.03 14.66 16.69
C HIS A 44 25.80 13.35 16.54
N THR A 45 25.66 12.45 17.53
CA THR A 45 26.31 11.15 17.49
C THR A 45 25.84 10.50 16.21
N ASP A 46 26.75 10.13 15.32
CA ASP A 46 26.46 9.42 14.08
C ASP A 46 25.44 8.32 14.38
N VAL A 47 24.16 8.60 14.10
CA VAL A 47 23.14 7.57 14.15
C VAL A 47 23.61 6.59 13.08
N PRO A 48 23.93 5.33 13.44
CA PRO A 48 24.45 4.40 12.46
C PRO A 48 23.48 4.36 11.29
N ALA A 49 24.02 4.53 10.08
CA ALA A 49 23.22 4.56 8.87
C ALA A 49 22.28 3.33 8.87
N PRO A 50 21.00 3.51 8.50
CA PRO A 50 20.03 2.43 8.53
C PRO A 50 20.58 1.24 7.73
N VAL A 51 20.57 0.05 8.33
CA VAL A 51 21.06 -1.17 7.67
C VAL A 51 20.20 -1.42 6.43
N VAL A 52 20.81 -1.25 5.25
CA VAL A 52 20.16 -1.53 3.97
C VAL A 52 20.02 -3.04 3.83
N ASP A 53 18.80 -3.51 3.54
CA ASP A 53 18.56 -4.92 3.23
C ASP A 53 19.22 -5.27 1.90
N THR A 54 20.28 -6.07 1.95
CA THR A 54 21.13 -6.45 0.80
C THR A 54 20.66 -7.71 0.09
N ARG A 55 19.56 -8.33 0.53
CA ARG A 55 18.97 -9.48 -0.17
C ARG A 55 18.48 -9.10 -1.56
N PRO A 56 18.41 -10.06 -2.51
CA PRO A 56 17.85 -9.81 -3.83
C PRO A 56 16.44 -9.20 -3.77
N ALA A 57 16.14 -8.25 -4.66
CA ALA A 57 14.84 -7.59 -4.70
C ALA A 57 13.67 -8.60 -4.81
N PRO A 58 13.73 -9.69 -5.62
CA PRO A 58 12.66 -10.68 -5.66
C PRO A 58 12.30 -11.27 -4.29
N GLU A 59 13.29 -11.53 -3.44
CA GLU A 59 13.06 -12.05 -2.08
C GLU A 59 12.38 -11.00 -1.19
N ARG A 60 12.86 -9.75 -1.24
CA ARG A 60 12.28 -8.65 -0.43
C ARG A 60 10.86 -8.30 -0.88
N ILE A 61 10.58 -8.37 -2.18
CA ILE A 61 9.24 -8.17 -2.74
C ILE A 61 8.30 -9.27 -2.23
N ALA A 62 8.70 -10.54 -2.32
CA ALA A 62 7.90 -11.66 -1.82
C ALA A 62 7.58 -11.51 -0.31
N ASP A 63 8.59 -11.15 0.49
CA ASP A 63 8.42 -10.90 1.93
C ASP A 63 7.44 -9.75 2.22
N LEU A 64 7.56 -8.63 1.49
CA LEU A 64 6.66 -7.50 1.62
C LEU A 64 5.21 -7.94 1.36
N PHE A 65 4.99 -8.68 0.27
CA PHE A 65 3.64 -9.15 -0.09
C PHE A 65 3.08 -10.20 0.86
N SER A 66 3.94 -11.01 1.50
CA SER A 66 3.53 -11.90 2.58
C SER A 66 3.11 -11.11 3.83
N ALA A 67 3.89 -10.10 4.22
CA ALA A 67 3.61 -9.26 5.38
C ALA A 67 2.41 -8.33 5.17
N MET A 68 2.19 -7.89 3.92
CA MET A 68 1.13 -6.98 3.50
C MET A 68 0.05 -7.69 2.68
N ALA A 69 -0.23 -8.97 2.97
CA ALA A 69 -1.22 -9.74 2.22
C ALA A 69 -2.60 -9.04 2.08
N PRO A 70 -3.16 -8.37 3.12
CA PRO A 70 -4.41 -7.60 2.99
C PRO A 70 -4.34 -6.39 2.05
N ARG A 71 -3.13 -5.95 1.68
CA ARG A 71 -2.85 -4.82 0.78
C ARG A 71 -2.34 -5.25 -0.58
N ARG A 72 -2.35 -6.57 -0.89
CA ARG A 72 -1.86 -7.12 -2.16
C ARG A 72 -2.41 -6.38 -3.37
N ARG A 73 -3.73 -6.19 -3.44
CA ARG A 73 -4.41 -5.48 -4.55
C ARG A 73 -3.88 -4.07 -4.74
N THR A 74 -3.77 -3.31 -3.66
CA THR A 74 -3.26 -1.93 -3.71
C THR A 74 -1.81 -1.90 -4.16
N LEU A 75 -0.95 -2.75 -3.58
CA LEU A 75 0.48 -2.79 -3.93
C LEU A 75 0.71 -3.22 -5.39
N LEU A 76 0.01 -4.26 -5.86
CA LEU A 76 0.06 -4.67 -7.27
C LEU A 76 -0.48 -3.59 -8.21
N GLY A 77 -1.56 -2.91 -7.80
CA GLY A 77 -2.14 -1.78 -8.53
C GLY A 77 -1.13 -0.63 -8.71
N MET A 78 -0.41 -0.27 -7.64
CA MET A 78 0.65 0.74 -7.69
C MET A 78 1.78 0.34 -8.64
N ILE A 79 2.27 -0.90 -8.56
CA ILE A 79 3.33 -1.40 -9.45
C ILE A 79 2.86 -1.34 -10.92
N THR A 80 1.63 -1.77 -11.17
CA THR A 80 1.04 -1.77 -12.53
C THR A 80 0.86 -0.36 -13.06
N PHE A 81 0.42 0.58 -12.23
CA PHE A 81 0.24 1.98 -12.59
C PHE A 81 1.57 2.67 -12.95
N CYS A 82 2.64 2.32 -12.24
CA CYS A 82 3.99 2.79 -12.49
C CYS A 82 4.72 2.02 -13.60
N ALA A 83 4.01 1.42 -14.58
CA ALA A 83 4.65 0.81 -15.75
C ALA A 83 5.40 1.81 -16.65
N ALA A 84 5.12 3.11 -16.47
CA ALA A 84 5.89 4.25 -16.98
C ALA A 84 6.11 5.24 -15.81
N PRO A 85 7.02 6.23 -15.93
CA PRO A 85 7.22 7.22 -14.88
C PRO A 85 5.92 7.94 -14.53
N GLN A 86 5.56 7.93 -13.24
CA GLN A 86 4.38 8.61 -12.70
C GLN A 86 4.79 9.66 -11.68
N THR A 87 4.19 10.85 -11.74
CA THR A 87 4.44 11.87 -10.72
C THR A 87 3.92 11.41 -9.36
N THR A 88 4.43 12.00 -8.28
CA THR A 88 3.97 11.69 -6.91
C THR A 88 2.48 11.96 -6.77
N ASP A 89 1.98 13.09 -7.26
CA ASP A 89 0.55 13.44 -7.22
C ASP A 89 -0.33 12.43 -7.97
N ALA A 90 0.13 11.92 -9.12
CA ALA A 90 -0.60 10.92 -9.89
C ALA A 90 -0.66 9.57 -9.14
N LEU A 91 0.46 9.16 -8.53
CA LEU A 91 0.50 7.95 -7.72
C LEU A 91 -0.39 8.07 -6.47
N ASP A 92 -0.40 9.23 -5.82
CA ASP A 92 -1.25 9.50 -4.66
C ASP A 92 -2.73 9.38 -5.02
N ALA A 93 -3.15 10.00 -6.13
CA ALA A 93 -4.52 9.88 -6.63
C ALA A 93 -4.91 8.45 -6.99
N GLU A 94 -3.96 7.66 -7.53
CA GLU A 94 -4.19 6.25 -7.83
C GLU A 94 -4.34 5.42 -6.53
N VAL A 95 -3.53 5.67 -5.51
CA VAL A 95 -3.68 5.00 -4.21
C VAL A 95 -5.03 5.33 -3.58
N ASP A 96 -5.45 6.60 -3.61
CA ASP A 96 -6.77 7.01 -3.13
C ASP A 96 -7.90 6.27 -3.84
N ARG A 97 -7.78 6.13 -5.18
CA ARG A 97 -8.73 5.35 -5.99
C ARG A 97 -8.74 3.88 -5.59
N LEU A 98 -7.58 3.26 -5.38
CA LEU A 98 -7.44 1.85 -4.99
C LEU A 98 -7.95 1.57 -3.57
N GLN A 99 -7.91 2.57 -2.68
CA GLN A 99 -8.32 2.44 -1.28
C GLN A 99 -9.73 2.97 -0.98
N ALA A 100 -10.44 3.51 -1.97
CA ALA A 100 -11.77 4.13 -1.80
C ALA A 100 -12.74 3.27 -0.98
N ASP A 101 -12.73 1.95 -1.20
CA ASP A 101 -13.55 0.97 -0.47
C ASP A 101 -12.73 0.01 0.42
N ASN A 102 -11.41 0.23 0.53
CA ASN A 102 -10.48 -0.59 1.32
C ASN A 102 -9.58 0.30 2.20
N PHE A 103 -10.18 0.83 3.28
CA PHE A 103 -9.52 1.77 4.17
C PHE A 103 -8.19 1.24 4.71
N SER A 104 -7.16 2.08 4.64
CA SER A 104 -5.82 1.80 5.12
C SER A 104 -5.31 2.92 6.01
N VAL A 105 -4.50 2.56 7.00
CA VAL A 105 -3.75 3.53 7.81
C VAL A 105 -2.45 3.96 7.12
N TYR A 106 -2.04 3.27 6.05
CA TYR A 106 -0.85 3.59 5.29
C TYR A 106 -1.17 4.69 4.28
N SER A 107 -0.44 5.80 4.36
CA SER A 107 -0.48 6.84 3.34
C SER A 107 0.11 6.35 2.00
N PRO A 108 -0.24 7.00 0.88
CA PRO A 108 0.38 6.73 -0.42
C PRO A 108 1.92 6.74 -0.37
N ALA A 109 2.51 7.79 0.21
CA ALA A 109 3.96 7.89 0.42
C ALA A 109 4.52 6.72 1.24
N SER A 110 3.81 6.24 2.26
CA SER A 110 4.26 5.09 3.07
C SER A 110 4.31 3.80 2.22
N LEU A 111 3.30 3.59 1.36
CA LEU A 111 3.25 2.42 0.48
C LEU A 111 4.31 2.49 -0.63
N ALA A 112 4.53 3.67 -1.22
CA ALA A 112 5.57 3.90 -2.21
C ALA A 112 6.96 3.60 -1.62
N ASN A 113 7.23 4.11 -0.41
CA ASN A 113 8.47 3.82 0.32
C ASN A 113 8.65 2.33 0.65
N LEU A 114 7.58 1.60 0.98
CA LEU A 114 7.67 0.15 1.20
C LEU A 114 8.04 -0.59 -0.09
N LEU A 115 7.42 -0.23 -1.21
CA LEU A 115 7.71 -0.80 -2.51
C LEU A 115 9.13 -0.46 -2.98
N GLU A 116 9.59 0.77 -2.76
CA GLU A 116 10.96 1.19 -3.06
C GLU A 116 11.98 0.38 -2.25
N ARG A 117 11.76 0.26 -0.93
CA ARG A 117 12.64 -0.50 -0.05
C ARG A 117 12.69 -1.98 -0.41
N ALA A 118 11.58 -2.56 -0.87
CA ALA A 118 11.56 -3.91 -1.40
C ALA A 118 12.27 -4.03 -2.76
N GLY A 119 12.37 -2.93 -3.50
CA GLY A 119 12.93 -2.87 -4.85
C GLY A 119 11.88 -3.12 -5.94
N ALA A 120 10.59 -2.94 -5.66
CA ALA A 120 9.51 -3.04 -6.64
C ALA A 120 9.25 -1.72 -7.40
N LEU A 121 9.50 -0.58 -6.75
CA LEU A 121 9.47 0.75 -7.36
C LEU A 121 10.84 1.42 -7.22
N ALA A 122 11.11 2.41 -8.06
CA ALA A 122 12.26 3.29 -7.97
C ALA A 122 11.84 4.74 -8.21
N ARG A 123 12.57 5.68 -7.61
CA ARG A 123 12.47 7.10 -7.95
C ARG A 123 13.27 7.38 -9.21
N VAL A 124 12.64 8.05 -10.15
CA VAL A 124 13.20 8.45 -11.45
C VAL A 124 12.83 9.91 -11.74
N THR A 125 13.52 10.50 -12.71
CA THR A 125 13.09 11.75 -13.34
C THR A 125 11.88 11.50 -14.25
N ALA A 126 11.27 12.56 -14.77
CA ALA A 126 10.17 12.45 -15.75
C ALA A 126 10.55 11.65 -17.02
N ASP A 127 11.84 11.66 -17.39
CA ASP A 127 12.37 10.91 -18.54
C ASP A 127 12.68 9.44 -18.22
N GLY A 128 12.52 9.01 -16.97
CA GLY A 128 12.79 7.64 -16.51
C GLY A 128 14.24 7.37 -16.10
N GLU A 129 15.11 8.38 -16.15
CA GLU A 129 16.48 8.26 -15.64
C GLU A 129 16.49 8.18 -14.11
N PRO A 130 17.43 7.45 -13.48
CA PRO A 130 17.55 7.37 -12.03
C PRO A 130 17.54 8.76 -11.38
N TYR A 131 16.74 8.93 -10.34
CA TYR A 131 16.68 10.21 -9.64
C TYR A 131 18.05 10.54 -8.99
N PRO A 132 18.59 11.75 -9.15
CA PRO A 132 19.93 12.09 -8.66
C PRO A 132 20.01 12.02 -7.12
N GLU A 133 21.13 11.51 -6.62
CA GLU A 133 21.44 11.54 -5.19
C GLU A 133 22.10 12.87 -4.82
N GLY A 134 21.62 13.51 -3.75
CA GLY A 134 22.15 14.77 -3.24
C GLY A 134 21.40 16.01 -3.72
N ASP A 135 21.82 17.16 -3.20
CA ASP A 135 21.25 18.45 -3.57
C ASP A 135 21.74 18.86 -4.97
N PRO A 136 20.90 19.52 -5.78
CA PRO A 136 21.31 20.04 -7.08
C PRO A 136 22.44 21.06 -6.93
N GLU A 137 23.43 21.00 -7.83
CA GLU A 137 24.54 21.96 -7.82
C GLU A 137 24.02 23.39 -8.07
N PRO A 138 24.54 24.39 -7.33
CA PRO A 138 24.14 25.78 -7.53
C PRO A 138 24.58 26.29 -8.91
N VAL A 139 23.71 27.07 -9.54
CA VAL A 139 23.91 27.62 -10.89
C VAL A 139 24.39 29.06 -10.79
N LEU A 140 25.44 29.41 -11.52
CA LEU A 140 25.90 30.80 -11.59
C LEU A 140 25.02 31.60 -12.57
N VAL A 141 24.38 32.67 -12.08
CA VAL A 141 23.48 33.55 -12.83
C VAL A 141 24.00 34.98 -12.77
N GLU A 142 23.99 35.68 -13.90
CA GLU A 142 24.34 37.11 -13.95
C GLU A 142 23.10 37.99 -13.93
N VAL A 143 23.04 38.91 -12.97
CA VAL A 143 22.02 39.95 -12.87
C VAL A 143 22.71 41.31 -12.77
N ASP A 144 22.39 42.22 -13.68
CA ASP A 144 22.98 43.57 -13.77
C ASP A 144 24.53 43.60 -13.80
N GLY A 145 25.15 42.60 -14.42
CA GLY A 145 26.61 42.49 -14.55
C GLY A 145 27.34 42.00 -13.30
N VAL A 146 26.61 41.46 -12.33
CA VAL A 146 27.16 40.79 -11.14
C VAL A 146 26.72 39.33 -11.17
N SER A 147 27.68 38.42 -10.99
CA SER A 147 27.41 36.98 -10.95
C SER A 147 27.04 36.52 -9.53
N TYR A 148 25.95 35.78 -9.40
CA TYR A 148 25.42 35.20 -8.17
C TYR A 148 25.25 33.69 -8.33
N TYR A 149 25.37 32.93 -7.24
CA TYR A 149 24.95 31.54 -7.24
C TYR A 149 23.47 31.46 -6.84
N GLU A 150 22.66 30.88 -7.71
CA GLU A 150 21.28 30.49 -7.46
C GLU A 150 21.22 29.00 -7.12
N ALA A 151 20.28 28.59 -6.26
CA ALA A 151 20.07 27.18 -5.99
C ALA A 151 19.65 26.47 -7.28
N GLY A 152 20.28 25.33 -7.58
CA GLY A 152 19.82 24.49 -8.70
C GLY A 152 18.41 23.99 -8.43
N GLU A 153 17.59 23.88 -9.48
CA GLU A 153 16.27 23.26 -9.38
C GLU A 153 16.42 21.74 -9.38
N ALA A 154 15.87 21.08 -8.36
CA ALA A 154 15.83 19.64 -8.32
C ALA A 154 14.83 19.13 -9.37
N PRO A 155 15.15 18.06 -10.13
CA PRO A 155 14.18 17.45 -11.04
C PRO A 155 12.91 17.02 -10.30
N GLU A 156 11.79 16.94 -11.01
CA GLU A 156 10.57 16.37 -10.44
C GLU A 156 10.76 14.87 -10.13
N VAL A 157 10.35 14.44 -8.93
CA VAL A 157 10.37 13.03 -8.53
C VAL A 157 9.19 12.30 -9.18
N CYS A 158 9.51 11.30 -9.99
CA CYS A 158 8.57 10.32 -10.51
C CYS A 158 8.86 8.92 -9.95
N TRP A 159 7.86 8.04 -10.04
CA TRP A 159 7.90 6.64 -9.62
C TRP A 159 7.80 5.73 -10.83
N LEU A 160 8.66 4.72 -10.89
CA LEU A 160 8.69 3.72 -11.95
C LEU A 160 8.81 2.33 -11.35
N ALA A 161 8.06 1.36 -11.89
CA ALA A 161 8.23 -0.04 -11.57
C ALA A 161 9.59 -0.54 -12.03
N THR A 162 10.31 -1.22 -11.14
CA THR A 162 11.54 -1.91 -11.50
C THR A 162 11.21 -3.15 -12.34
N GLU A 163 12.21 -3.73 -13.01
CA GLU A 163 12.03 -5.00 -13.73
C GLU A 163 11.51 -6.11 -12.80
N ASP A 164 12.07 -6.23 -11.59
CA ASP A 164 11.64 -7.20 -10.58
C ASP A 164 10.22 -6.93 -10.08
N GLY A 165 9.85 -5.65 -9.88
CA GLY A 165 8.50 -5.25 -9.51
C GLY A 165 7.48 -5.63 -10.58
N ALA A 166 7.75 -5.25 -11.83
CA ALA A 166 6.91 -5.56 -12.98
C ALA A 166 6.78 -7.08 -13.18
N ALA A 167 7.89 -7.82 -13.10
CA ALA A 167 7.88 -9.28 -13.20
C ALA A 167 7.06 -9.94 -12.08
N TYR A 168 7.15 -9.42 -10.84
CA TYR A 168 6.34 -9.91 -9.73
C TYR A 168 4.84 -9.64 -9.93
N ALA A 169 4.48 -8.47 -10.48
CA ALA A 169 3.10 -8.14 -10.79
C ALA A 169 2.52 -9.03 -11.91
N GLU A 170 3.29 -9.24 -12.98
CA GLU A 170 2.90 -10.13 -14.09
C GLU A 170 2.79 -11.60 -13.64
N ALA A 171 3.62 -12.03 -12.70
CA ALA A 171 3.56 -13.36 -12.12
C ALA A 171 2.37 -13.57 -11.17
N ASP A 172 1.54 -12.55 -10.89
CA ASP A 172 0.39 -12.71 -10.03
C ASP A 172 -0.70 -13.55 -10.69
N LYS A 173 -1.07 -14.68 -10.05
CA LYS A 173 -2.07 -15.62 -10.57
C LYS A 173 -3.27 -15.74 -9.63
N PRO A 174 -4.18 -14.76 -9.60
CA PRO A 174 -5.36 -14.80 -8.72
C PRO A 174 -6.32 -15.94 -9.08
N LEU A 175 -6.43 -16.30 -10.36
CA LEU A 175 -7.28 -17.42 -10.78
C LEU A 175 -6.72 -18.77 -10.32
N ASP A 176 -5.40 -18.96 -10.33
CA ASP A 176 -4.78 -20.19 -9.80
C ASP A 176 -5.06 -20.30 -8.30
N ARG A 177 -4.88 -19.22 -7.53
CA ARG A 177 -5.25 -19.19 -6.09
C ARG A 177 -6.72 -19.54 -5.85
N LEU A 178 -7.62 -18.99 -6.67
CA LEU A 178 -9.05 -19.30 -6.57
C LEU A 178 -9.32 -20.77 -6.93
N THR A 179 -8.64 -21.31 -7.94
CA THR A 179 -8.78 -22.71 -8.37
C THR A 179 -8.33 -23.67 -7.26
N ASP A 180 -7.19 -23.37 -6.64
CA ASP A 180 -6.67 -24.13 -5.50
C ASP A 180 -7.65 -24.07 -4.33
N LEU A 181 -8.13 -22.88 -3.96
CA LEU A 181 -9.15 -22.69 -2.91
C LEU A 181 -10.40 -23.54 -3.17
N LEU A 182 -10.97 -23.46 -4.37
CA LEU A 182 -12.20 -24.19 -4.72
C LEU A 182 -11.99 -25.70 -4.73
N SER A 183 -10.78 -26.15 -5.06
CA SER A 183 -10.41 -27.57 -5.03
C SER A 183 -10.21 -28.08 -3.60
N GLU A 184 -9.50 -27.33 -2.76
CA GLU A 184 -9.29 -27.66 -1.34
C GLU A 184 -10.60 -27.69 -0.55
N ASP A 185 -11.48 -26.73 -0.82
CA ASP A 185 -12.79 -26.61 -0.19
C ASP A 185 -13.93 -27.19 -1.06
N ALA A 186 -13.65 -28.17 -1.92
CA ALA A 186 -14.65 -28.68 -2.88
C ALA A 186 -15.98 -29.11 -2.22
N LYS A 187 -15.94 -29.62 -0.97
CA LYS A 187 -17.16 -29.98 -0.20
C LYS A 187 -18.13 -28.81 0.04
N TYR A 188 -17.67 -27.57 -0.10
CA TYR A 188 -18.46 -26.35 0.04
C TYR A 188 -18.74 -25.69 -1.32
N ALA A 189 -18.55 -26.38 -2.44
CA ALA A 189 -18.72 -25.82 -3.78
C ALA A 189 -20.11 -25.17 -3.98
N THR A 190 -21.18 -25.78 -3.47
CA THR A 190 -22.54 -25.21 -3.54
C THR A 190 -22.68 -23.88 -2.77
N ILE A 191 -21.90 -23.70 -1.71
CA ILE A 191 -21.85 -22.45 -0.93
C ILE A 191 -21.12 -21.37 -1.73
N TYR A 192 -19.95 -21.69 -2.29
CA TYR A 192 -19.21 -20.76 -3.16
C TYR A 192 -19.99 -20.38 -4.40
N GLU A 193 -20.67 -21.32 -5.06
CA GLU A 193 -21.54 -21.07 -6.21
C GLU A 193 -22.63 -20.06 -5.86
N ARG A 194 -23.33 -20.26 -4.73
CA ARG A 194 -24.39 -19.36 -4.29
C ARG A 194 -23.86 -17.96 -3.99
N ILE A 195 -22.72 -17.85 -3.30
CA ILE A 195 -22.10 -16.55 -2.98
C ILE A 195 -21.64 -15.83 -4.24
N LEU A 196 -20.94 -16.51 -5.16
CA LEU A 196 -20.50 -15.94 -6.43
C LEU A 196 -21.70 -15.52 -7.29
N GLY A 197 -22.78 -16.30 -7.30
CA GLY A 197 -24.03 -15.94 -7.98
C GLY A 197 -24.68 -14.67 -7.42
N LEU A 198 -24.70 -14.50 -6.10
CA LEU A 198 -25.23 -13.29 -5.45
C LEU A 198 -24.38 -12.05 -5.74
N THR A 199 -23.06 -12.18 -5.63
CA THR A 199 -22.13 -11.06 -5.86
C THR A 199 -22.00 -10.67 -7.35
N ALA A 200 -22.42 -11.56 -8.26
CA ALA A 200 -22.48 -11.30 -9.70
C ALA A 200 -23.69 -10.47 -10.16
N GLN A 201 -24.67 -10.23 -9.30
CA GLN A 201 -25.80 -9.38 -9.62
C GLN A 201 -25.35 -7.93 -9.87
N GLU A 202 -26.12 -7.16 -10.66
CA GLU A 202 -25.76 -5.79 -11.03
C GLU A 202 -25.57 -4.86 -9.83
N SER A 203 -26.26 -5.10 -8.71
CA SER A 203 -26.08 -4.39 -7.44
C SER A 203 -25.06 -5.03 -6.51
N GLY A 204 -24.51 -6.19 -6.87
CA GLY A 204 -23.81 -7.08 -5.94
C GLY A 204 -24.74 -7.56 -4.83
N ALA A 205 -24.13 -7.97 -3.72
CA ALA A 205 -24.87 -8.46 -2.55
C ALA A 205 -24.35 -7.88 -1.24
N SER A 206 -25.28 -7.53 -0.34
CA SER A 206 -24.94 -7.13 1.02
C SER A 206 -24.58 -8.34 1.88
N MET A 207 -23.76 -8.16 2.92
CA MET A 207 -23.44 -9.26 3.84
C MET A 207 -24.71 -9.90 4.46
N PRO A 208 -25.74 -9.15 4.92
CA PRO A 208 -26.99 -9.74 5.37
C PRO A 208 -27.69 -10.65 4.34
N THR A 209 -27.72 -10.23 3.06
CA THR A 209 -28.30 -11.03 1.97
C THR A 209 -27.53 -12.33 1.77
N ILE A 210 -26.20 -12.27 1.87
CA ILE A 210 -25.34 -13.45 1.72
C ILE A 210 -25.54 -14.39 2.91
N ASN A 211 -25.55 -13.87 4.15
CA ASN A 211 -25.80 -14.64 5.36
C ASN A 211 -27.12 -15.42 5.30
N GLU A 212 -28.22 -14.74 4.93
CA GLU A 212 -29.55 -15.35 4.80
C GLU A 212 -29.54 -16.52 3.80
N ALA A 213 -28.77 -16.39 2.72
CA ALA A 213 -28.71 -17.37 1.65
C ALA A 213 -27.91 -18.63 1.99
N VAL A 214 -26.91 -18.58 2.89
CA VAL A 214 -26.00 -19.72 3.12
C VAL A 214 -25.89 -20.19 4.57
N ASP A 215 -26.09 -19.34 5.58
CA ASP A 215 -25.73 -19.65 6.97
C ASP A 215 -26.54 -20.79 7.62
N ASN A 216 -27.67 -21.15 7.01
CA ASN A 216 -28.55 -22.23 7.45
C ASN A 216 -28.31 -23.56 6.72
N ASP A 217 -27.38 -23.60 5.76
CA ASP A 217 -27.06 -24.81 5.00
C ASP A 217 -26.50 -25.91 5.92
N GLU A 218 -26.89 -27.16 5.70
CA GLU A 218 -26.47 -28.31 6.51
C GLU A 218 -24.95 -28.50 6.50
N LEU A 219 -24.29 -28.20 5.37
CA LEU A 219 -22.84 -28.31 5.23
C LEU A 219 -22.08 -27.41 6.21
N LEU A 220 -22.72 -26.32 6.66
CA LEU A 220 -22.10 -25.33 7.53
C LEU A 220 -22.34 -25.60 9.01
N LYS A 221 -22.99 -26.70 9.40
CA LYS A 221 -23.31 -26.97 10.82
C LYS A 221 -22.17 -27.65 11.58
N SER A 222 -21.26 -28.36 10.92
CA SER A 222 -20.17 -29.12 11.57
C SER A 222 -18.93 -29.25 10.66
N PRO A 223 -17.88 -28.44 10.88
CA PRO A 223 -17.80 -27.35 11.87
C PRO A 223 -18.79 -26.23 11.57
N ARG A 224 -19.18 -25.46 12.60
CA ARG A 224 -20.05 -24.30 12.38
C ARG A 224 -19.30 -23.22 11.63
N LEU A 225 -19.73 -22.91 10.41
CA LEU A 225 -19.19 -21.85 9.55
C LEU A 225 -20.30 -20.85 9.17
N TYR A 226 -19.91 -19.70 8.66
CA TYR A 226 -20.81 -18.61 8.25
C TYR A 226 -20.27 -17.94 6.98
N ALA A 227 -21.12 -17.25 6.23
CA ALA A 227 -20.79 -16.50 5.02
C ALA A 227 -19.48 -15.69 5.08
N PRO A 228 -19.15 -14.94 6.17
CA PRO A 228 -17.88 -14.21 6.25
C PRO A 228 -16.64 -15.09 6.07
N HIS A 229 -16.67 -16.37 6.46
CA HIS A 229 -15.55 -17.30 6.25
C HIS A 229 -15.24 -17.50 4.76
N PHE A 230 -16.29 -17.64 3.95
CA PHE A 230 -16.18 -17.88 2.52
C PHE A 230 -15.85 -16.59 1.78
N ILE A 231 -16.44 -15.46 2.21
CA ILE A 231 -16.13 -14.15 1.64
C ILE A 231 -14.66 -13.78 1.86
N ASP A 232 -14.13 -13.95 3.07
CA ASP A 232 -12.71 -13.69 3.37
C ASP A 232 -11.77 -14.52 2.48
N LYS A 233 -12.10 -15.79 2.24
CA LYS A 233 -11.34 -16.67 1.33
C LYS A 233 -11.44 -16.23 -0.14
N LEU A 234 -12.65 -15.88 -0.61
CA LEU A 234 -12.87 -15.38 -1.97
C LEU A 234 -12.16 -14.04 -2.21
N GLU A 235 -12.21 -13.13 -1.25
CA GLU A 235 -11.52 -11.83 -1.31
C GLU A 235 -9.99 -12.01 -1.39
N LYS A 236 -9.41 -12.93 -0.61
CA LYS A 236 -7.98 -13.28 -0.67
C LYS A 236 -7.54 -13.86 -2.03
N CYS A 237 -8.48 -14.41 -2.79
CA CYS A 237 -8.25 -14.91 -4.14
C CYS A 237 -8.65 -13.89 -5.22
N ASP A 238 -8.93 -12.64 -4.83
CA ASP A 238 -9.41 -11.58 -5.72
C ASP A 238 -10.73 -11.90 -6.43
N ALA A 239 -11.51 -12.86 -5.95
CA ALA A 239 -12.74 -13.31 -6.60
C ALA A 239 -13.92 -12.34 -6.35
N VAL A 240 -13.92 -11.70 -5.19
CA VAL A 240 -14.90 -10.68 -4.80
C VAL A 240 -14.19 -9.48 -4.20
N GLU A 241 -14.84 -8.32 -4.27
CA GLU A 241 -14.36 -7.08 -3.64
C GLU A 241 -15.51 -6.34 -2.97
N TRP A 242 -15.21 -5.64 -1.89
CA TRP A 242 -16.16 -4.71 -1.28
C TRP A 242 -16.14 -3.41 -2.07
N ARG A 243 -17.30 -2.97 -2.55
CA ARG A 243 -17.45 -1.74 -3.32
C ARG A 243 -18.86 -1.18 -3.22
N ASP A 244 -19.00 0.13 -3.02
CA ASP A 244 -20.31 0.80 -2.98
C ASP A 244 -21.27 0.15 -1.97
N LYS A 245 -20.75 -0.20 -0.78
CA LYS A 245 -21.47 -0.87 0.32
C LYS A 245 -22.01 -2.28 0.00
N SER A 246 -21.48 -2.94 -1.02
CA SER A 246 -21.88 -4.30 -1.41
C SER A 246 -20.68 -5.13 -1.85
N TRP A 247 -20.77 -6.45 -1.71
CA TRP A 247 -19.81 -7.38 -2.29
C TRP A 247 -20.09 -7.55 -3.79
N ARG A 248 -19.06 -7.32 -4.60
CA ARG A 248 -19.09 -7.41 -6.06
C ARG A 248 -18.19 -8.53 -6.53
N ILE A 249 -18.64 -9.25 -7.55
CA ILE A 249 -17.79 -10.21 -8.24
C ILE A 249 -16.76 -9.48 -9.10
N THR A 250 -15.51 -9.93 -9.08
CA THR A 250 -14.46 -9.46 -9.98
C THR A 250 -14.45 -10.29 -11.28
N GLU A 251 -13.52 -9.99 -12.18
CA GLU A 251 -13.29 -10.85 -13.35
C GLU A 251 -12.75 -12.24 -12.96
N VAL A 252 -11.89 -12.30 -11.94
CA VAL A 252 -11.37 -13.57 -11.41
C VAL A 252 -12.51 -14.41 -10.84
N GLY A 253 -13.43 -13.79 -10.09
CA GLY A 253 -14.61 -14.48 -9.58
C GLY A 253 -15.52 -15.00 -10.68
N ARG A 254 -15.73 -14.21 -11.75
CA ARG A 254 -16.50 -14.65 -12.93
C ARG A 254 -15.87 -15.84 -13.64
N ALA A 255 -14.55 -15.88 -13.77
CA ALA A 255 -13.85 -17.06 -14.27
C ALA A 255 -14.05 -18.26 -13.33
N GLY A 256 -13.95 -18.04 -12.01
CA GLY A 256 -14.19 -19.05 -10.98
C GLY A 256 -15.62 -19.62 -10.95
N GLN A 257 -16.64 -18.88 -11.42
CA GLN A 257 -18.01 -19.40 -11.52
C GLN A 257 -18.10 -20.65 -12.40
N ARG A 258 -17.28 -20.76 -13.44
CA ARG A 258 -17.24 -21.97 -14.29
C ARG A 258 -16.64 -23.14 -13.53
N ILE A 259 -15.54 -22.91 -12.82
CA ILE A 259 -14.83 -23.91 -12.03
C ILE A 259 -15.74 -24.49 -10.94
N VAL A 260 -16.43 -23.61 -10.19
CA VAL A 260 -17.33 -24.06 -9.12
C VAL A 260 -18.55 -24.79 -9.68
N ALA A 261 -19.10 -24.37 -10.83
CA ALA A 261 -20.22 -25.07 -11.47
C ALA A 261 -19.82 -26.49 -11.89
N ASP A 262 -18.62 -26.69 -12.44
CA ASP A 262 -18.09 -28.01 -12.79
C ASP A 262 -17.92 -28.89 -11.53
N LEU A 263 -17.43 -28.32 -10.43
CA LEU A 263 -17.32 -29.02 -9.14
C LEU A 263 -18.69 -29.44 -8.58
N VAL A 264 -19.69 -28.56 -8.65
CA VAL A 264 -21.07 -28.84 -8.22
C VAL A 264 -21.69 -29.94 -9.10
N ALA A 265 -21.52 -29.86 -10.41
CA ALA A 265 -22.00 -30.87 -11.34
C ALA A 265 -21.37 -32.24 -11.10
N ALA A 266 -20.06 -32.28 -10.83
CA ALA A 266 -19.34 -33.51 -10.50
C ALA A 266 -19.85 -34.15 -9.20
N GLN A 267 -20.22 -33.35 -8.20
CA GLN A 267 -20.78 -33.83 -6.93
C GLN A 267 -22.23 -34.33 -7.05
N ALA A 268 -22.99 -33.82 -8.01
CA ALA A 268 -24.36 -34.24 -8.28
C ALA A 268 -24.44 -35.47 -9.21
N ALA A 269 -23.33 -35.87 -9.85
CA ALA A 269 -23.30 -37.03 -10.73
C ALA A 269 -23.51 -38.32 -9.93
N PRO A 270 -24.37 -39.25 -10.40
CA PRO A 270 -24.53 -40.55 -9.76
C PRO A 270 -23.19 -41.31 -9.80
N GLU A 271 -22.82 -41.96 -8.69
CA GLU A 271 -21.67 -42.86 -8.67
C GLU A 271 -21.84 -43.89 -9.79
N PRO A 272 -20.79 -44.19 -10.59
CA PRO A 272 -20.88 -45.23 -11.60
C PRO A 272 -21.25 -46.54 -10.90
N GLU A 273 -22.42 -47.10 -11.25
CA GLU A 273 -22.85 -48.39 -10.75
C GLU A 273 -21.70 -49.38 -10.92
N ALA A 274 -21.13 -49.81 -9.80
CA ALA A 274 -20.25 -50.97 -9.78
C ALA A 274 -21.07 -52.10 -10.38
N GLN A 275 -20.76 -52.46 -11.63
CA GLN A 275 -21.42 -53.49 -12.39
C GLN A 275 -21.45 -54.76 -11.53
N ALA A 276 -22.62 -54.99 -10.93
CA ALA A 276 -22.91 -56.19 -10.20
C ALA A 276 -22.96 -57.31 -11.24
N ASP A 277 -21.82 -57.96 -11.44
CA ASP A 277 -21.74 -59.20 -12.19
C ASP A 277 -22.48 -60.28 -11.40
N LYS A 278 -23.79 -60.32 -11.63
CA LYS A 278 -24.68 -61.34 -11.11
C LYS A 278 -25.73 -61.67 -12.15
N ALA A 279 -25.29 -62.18 -13.30
CA ALA A 279 -26.14 -63.01 -14.13
C ALA A 279 -25.33 -63.97 -15.00
N ALA A 280 -25.63 -65.25 -14.82
CA ALA A 280 -25.46 -66.35 -15.77
C ALA A 280 -24.08 -67.02 -15.87
N HIS A 281 -23.82 -67.92 -14.92
CA HIS A 281 -23.49 -69.29 -15.35
C HIS A 281 -24.13 -70.35 -14.43
N ASP A 282 -25.46 -70.26 -14.27
CA ASP A 282 -26.28 -71.47 -14.30
C ASP A 282 -26.58 -71.72 -15.78
N ALA A 283 -25.80 -72.62 -16.39
CA ALA A 283 -26.19 -73.29 -17.63
C ALA A 283 -25.98 -74.78 -17.40
N GLN A 284 -27.10 -75.49 -17.53
CA GLN A 284 -27.26 -76.94 -17.55
C GLN A 284 -26.36 -77.63 -18.59
#